data_AF-A0A373LDY9-F1
#
_entry.id   AF-A0A373LDY9-F1
#
_cell.length_a   1.000
_cell.length_b   1.000
_cell.length_c   1.000
_cell.angle_alpha   90.00
_cell.angle_beta   90.00
_cell.angle_gamma   90.00
#
_symmetry.space_group_name_H-M   'P 1'
#
loop_
_entity.id
_entity.type
_entity.pdbx_description
1 polymer ?
#
loop_
_entity_poly.entity_id
_entity_poly.type
_entity_poly.pdbx_seq_one_letter_code
_entity_poly.pdbx_strand_id
1 'polypeptide(L)'
;MRKNLKRKILLTMLLALLAFPQIVKADPYEGPYVGKETNIRIIRASEEHDTLYSKIYFDKDYTVDVEGLGGLSSYDRQFEYLENINVSPDNPVYKSIDGVLFSKDGKKLIWYPPTKNEGKSYTVPNSVKTIASRAFYQAKITEIKLNNNIEKIDERAFSLSELKEVSMPSKIKKVSEDAFYECTNLQKVNLNNVTNVGPSAFSRCNNLKTVKGNKIKKIGNNAFYQDGKLKTIQLGKVTKIESEAFNECTSLKKVNLSKVKEFGEEAFMYTGIKQFTLKPGVKLAEQSLDPRTKIKYSVPFSKIKPYIGDGKCWNKVIGAKGYQLKLTYKVKKKNKTIVCTQKADYIGRFSKLGKKLKQADYEIFVKIRAYKYKNKKKVYTKWSKSTGFFF
;
A
#
# COMPACT_ATOMS: atom_id res chain seq x y z
N MET A 1 -39.27 -58.80 -15.34
CA MET A 1 -38.19 -57.81 -15.56
C MET A 1 -38.51 -56.37 -15.14
N ARG A 2 -39.66 -55.78 -15.52
CA ARG A 2 -39.98 -54.36 -15.22
C ARG A 2 -40.10 -53.99 -13.72
N LYS A 3 -40.57 -54.90 -12.84
CA LYS A 3 -40.64 -54.66 -11.38
C LYS A 3 -39.26 -54.58 -10.69
N ASN A 4 -38.26 -55.33 -11.17
CA ASN A 4 -36.90 -55.28 -10.63
C ASN A 4 -36.12 -54.03 -11.06
N LEU A 5 -36.43 -53.48 -12.24
CA LEU A 5 -35.80 -52.26 -12.72
C LEU A 5 -36.29 -51.03 -11.95
N LYS A 6 -37.60 -50.94 -11.64
CA LYS A 6 -38.15 -49.87 -10.78
C LYS A 6 -37.60 -49.93 -9.35
N ARG A 7 -37.45 -51.12 -8.75
CA ARG A 7 -36.82 -51.27 -7.44
C ARG A 7 -35.35 -50.87 -7.44
N LYS A 8 -34.58 -51.20 -8.49
CA LYS A 8 -33.18 -50.79 -8.62
C LYS A 8 -33.03 -49.28 -8.79
N ILE A 9 -33.89 -48.63 -9.58
CA ILE A 9 -33.88 -47.17 -9.78
C ILE A 9 -34.30 -46.43 -8.51
N LEU A 10 -35.29 -46.94 -7.78
CA LEU A 10 -35.71 -46.35 -6.50
C LEU A 10 -34.62 -46.51 -5.43
N LEU A 11 -33.91 -47.65 -5.41
CA LEU A 11 -32.80 -47.90 -4.49
C LEU A 11 -31.58 -47.03 -4.81
N THR A 12 -31.25 -46.81 -6.08
CA THR A 12 -30.16 -45.90 -6.48
C THR A 12 -30.50 -44.44 -6.23
N MET A 13 -31.76 -44.02 -6.38
CA MET A 13 -32.20 -42.67 -5.98
C MET A 13 -32.22 -42.48 -4.46
N LEU A 14 -32.58 -43.52 -3.69
CA LEU A 14 -32.54 -43.47 -2.22
C LEU A 14 -31.10 -43.45 -1.69
N LEU A 15 -30.17 -44.17 -2.34
CA LEU A 15 -28.73 -44.11 -2.06
C LEU A 15 -28.11 -42.76 -2.46
N ALA A 16 -28.58 -42.14 -3.55
CA ALA A 16 -28.17 -40.79 -3.94
C ALA A 16 -28.70 -39.70 -2.99
N LEU A 17 -29.84 -39.92 -2.33
CA LEU A 17 -30.39 -39.06 -1.26
C LEU A 17 -29.71 -39.26 0.10
N LEU A 18 -28.94 -40.35 0.29
CA LEU A 18 -28.11 -40.60 1.47
C LEU A 18 -26.66 -40.15 1.30
N ALA A 19 -26.29 -39.57 0.16
CA ALA A 19 -25.04 -38.85 -0.02
C ALA A 19 -25.12 -37.44 0.61
N PHE A 20 -25.45 -37.38 1.91
CA PHE A 20 -24.88 -36.32 2.74
C PHE A 20 -23.36 -36.46 2.64
N PRO A 21 -22.58 -35.36 2.64
CA PRO A 21 -21.13 -35.47 2.71
C PRO A 21 -20.81 -36.37 3.91
N GLN A 22 -20.25 -37.55 3.65
CA GLN A 22 -19.74 -38.37 4.72
C GLN A 22 -18.61 -37.57 5.34
N ILE A 23 -18.84 -37.07 6.55
CA ILE A 23 -17.81 -36.50 7.40
C ILE A 23 -16.79 -37.64 7.60
N VAL A 24 -15.71 -37.62 6.82
CA VAL A 24 -14.67 -38.65 6.92
C VAL A 24 -13.92 -38.40 8.23
N LYS A 25 -14.08 -39.33 9.19
CA LYS A 25 -13.23 -39.43 10.37
C LYS A 25 -11.81 -39.73 9.88
N ALA A 26 -10.84 -38.91 10.27
CA ALA A 26 -9.45 -39.07 9.85
C ALA A 26 -8.84 -40.39 10.34
N ASP A 27 -8.10 -41.02 9.45
CA ASP A 27 -7.19 -42.13 9.70
C ASP A 27 -5.82 -41.55 10.13
N PRO A 28 -5.21 -42.02 11.25
CA PRO A 28 -3.96 -41.47 11.77
C PRO A 28 -2.67 -41.94 11.08
N TYR A 29 -2.70 -42.80 10.05
CA TYR A 29 -1.47 -43.34 9.46
C TYR A 29 -1.48 -43.33 7.91
N GLU A 30 -0.59 -42.51 7.34
CA GLU A 30 0.01 -42.56 5.98
C GLU A 30 -0.59 -41.73 4.81
N GLY A 31 0.21 -40.78 4.29
CA GLY A 31 0.04 -40.13 2.98
C GLY A 31 0.33 -38.61 2.96
N PRO A 32 0.70 -37.99 1.82
CA PRO A 32 1.07 -36.57 1.76
C PRO A 32 -0.14 -35.69 2.08
N TYR A 33 -0.11 -35.04 3.25
CA TYR A 33 -1.27 -34.34 3.78
C TYR A 33 -1.48 -32.96 3.13
N VAL A 34 -2.50 -32.86 2.29
CA VAL A 34 -3.19 -31.62 1.93
C VAL A 34 -4.68 -31.83 2.15
N GLY A 35 -5.23 -31.22 3.20
CA GLY A 35 -6.61 -30.79 3.21
C GLY A 35 -7.65 -31.76 3.75
N LYS A 36 -7.82 -31.79 5.08
CA LYS A 36 -8.98 -32.41 5.73
C LYS A 36 -10.22 -31.51 5.59
N GLU A 37 -11.41 -32.10 5.49
CA GLU A 37 -12.67 -31.37 5.68
C GLU A 37 -12.94 -31.20 7.18
N THR A 38 -13.17 -29.97 7.63
CA THR A 38 -13.45 -29.69 9.05
C THR A 38 -14.72 -28.87 9.24
N ASN A 39 -15.51 -29.21 10.26
CA ASN A 39 -16.69 -28.44 10.66
C ASN A 39 -16.24 -27.34 11.64
N ILE A 40 -16.67 -26.09 11.47
CA ILE A 40 -16.24 -25.02 12.38
C ILE A 40 -16.74 -25.20 13.83
N ARG A 41 -17.79 -25.99 14.07
CA ARG A 41 -18.15 -26.42 15.43
C ARG A 41 -17.04 -27.21 16.15
N ILE A 42 -16.17 -27.86 15.36
CA ILE A 42 -15.14 -28.80 15.81
C ILE A 42 -13.76 -28.12 15.88
N ILE A 43 -13.57 -26.91 15.31
CA ILE A 43 -12.35 -26.12 15.48
C ILE A 43 -12.34 -25.51 16.89
N ARG A 44 -12.17 -26.34 17.91
CA ARG A 44 -11.63 -25.92 19.21
C ARG A 44 -10.14 -26.19 19.15
N ALA A 45 -9.34 -25.12 19.23
CA ALA A 45 -7.88 -25.08 19.15
C ALA A 45 -7.24 -26.42 19.54
N SER A 46 -6.88 -27.24 18.54
CA SER A 46 -5.85 -28.24 18.73
C SER A 46 -4.53 -27.50 18.66
N GLU A 47 -3.73 -27.58 19.72
CA GLU A 47 -2.42 -26.93 19.85
C GLU A 47 -1.35 -27.48 18.90
N GLU A 48 -1.74 -28.24 17.86
CA GLU A 48 -0.86 -28.86 16.88
C GLU A 48 -1.01 -28.15 15.52
N HIS A 49 0.00 -27.39 15.15
CA HIS A 49 0.05 -26.49 13.99
C HIS A 49 0.32 -27.17 12.64
N ASP A 50 0.16 -28.49 12.53
CA ASP A 50 0.67 -29.26 11.37
C ASP A 50 -0.42 -29.69 10.36
N THR A 51 -1.70 -29.40 10.61
CA THR A 51 -2.78 -29.78 9.67
C THR A 51 -3.15 -28.65 8.72
N LEU A 52 -2.98 -28.87 7.41
CA LEU A 52 -3.44 -27.98 6.35
C LEU A 52 -4.85 -28.38 5.88
N TYR A 53 -5.75 -27.42 5.71
CA TYR A 53 -7.15 -27.63 5.30
C TYR A 53 -7.39 -27.21 3.85
N SER A 54 -8.11 -28.04 3.10
CA SER A 54 -8.59 -27.76 1.73
C SER A 54 -10.07 -27.42 1.71
N LYS A 55 -10.84 -27.86 2.73
CA LYS A 55 -12.28 -27.65 2.83
C LYS A 55 -12.71 -27.34 4.26
N ILE A 56 -13.66 -26.43 4.40
CA ILE A 56 -14.30 -26.11 5.68
C ILE A 56 -15.82 -26.18 5.50
N TYR A 57 -16.54 -26.58 6.54
CA TYR A 57 -18.00 -26.58 6.59
C TYR A 57 -18.54 -25.76 7.78
N PHE A 58 -19.44 -24.82 7.47
CA PHE A 58 -20.17 -24.01 8.45
C PHE A 58 -21.54 -24.63 8.67
N ASP A 59 -21.78 -25.14 9.88
CA ASP A 59 -23.04 -25.76 10.26
C ASP A 59 -24.14 -24.71 10.53
N LYS A 60 -25.41 -25.13 10.57
CA LYS A 60 -26.58 -24.25 10.72
C LYS A 60 -26.54 -23.35 11.95
N ASP A 61 -26.01 -23.86 13.06
CA ASP A 61 -25.93 -23.10 14.33
C ASP A 61 -24.61 -22.30 14.46
N TYR A 62 -23.76 -22.26 13.43
CA TYR A 62 -22.57 -21.41 13.45
C TYR A 62 -22.91 -19.97 13.09
N THR A 63 -22.88 -19.08 14.08
CA THR A 63 -23.27 -17.67 13.96
C THR A 63 -22.19 -16.70 14.41
N VAL A 64 -21.02 -17.21 14.81
CA VAL A 64 -19.89 -16.38 15.26
C VAL A 64 -19.38 -15.54 14.11
N ASP A 65 -19.09 -14.27 14.40
CA ASP A 65 -18.52 -13.36 13.41
C ASP A 65 -17.10 -13.79 13.01
N VAL A 66 -16.97 -14.30 11.80
CA VAL A 66 -15.68 -14.66 11.21
C VAL A 66 -14.77 -13.46 10.93
N GLU A 67 -15.31 -12.23 10.88
CA GLU A 67 -14.51 -11.01 10.72
C GLU A 67 -13.73 -10.68 12.01
N GLY A 68 -14.33 -10.90 13.18
CA GLY A 68 -13.73 -10.68 14.52
C GLY A 68 -12.72 -11.73 14.97
N LEU A 69 -12.70 -12.91 14.34
CA LEU A 69 -11.69 -13.96 14.55
C LEU A 69 -10.38 -13.70 13.78
N GLY A 70 -10.19 -12.49 13.25
CA GLY A 70 -9.06 -12.15 12.37
C GLY A 70 -9.21 -12.70 10.95
N GLY A 71 -10.39 -13.21 10.59
CA GLY A 71 -10.57 -14.16 9.49
C GLY A 71 -9.73 -15.40 9.79
N LEU A 72 -10.35 -16.58 9.88
CA LEU A 72 -9.63 -17.83 10.11
C LEU A 72 -8.36 -17.96 9.20
N SER A 73 -8.29 -17.30 8.04
CA SER A 73 -7.13 -17.28 7.14
C SER A 73 -5.90 -16.39 7.44
N SER A 74 -5.95 -15.26 8.17
CA SER A 74 -4.94 -14.23 7.82
C SER A 74 -3.55 -14.36 8.46
N TYR A 75 -3.39 -15.19 9.49
CA TYR A 75 -2.09 -15.53 10.08
C TYR A 75 -1.86 -17.03 10.22
N ASP A 76 -2.89 -17.83 9.97
CA ASP A 76 -2.85 -19.25 10.25
C ASP A 76 -2.52 -20.04 8.98
N ARG A 77 -1.29 -20.57 8.94
CA ARG A 77 -0.78 -21.38 7.82
C ARG A 77 -1.68 -22.56 7.50
N GLN A 78 -2.51 -23.00 8.45
CA GLN A 78 -3.49 -24.08 8.28
C GLN A 78 -4.45 -23.87 7.10
N PHE A 79 -4.74 -22.64 6.68
CA PHE A 79 -5.69 -22.37 5.58
C PHE A 79 -5.03 -21.99 4.25
N GLU A 80 -3.71 -22.10 4.15
CA GLU A 80 -2.96 -21.77 2.93
C GLU A 80 -3.45 -22.55 1.70
N TYR A 81 -3.96 -23.78 1.92
CA TYR A 81 -4.46 -24.66 0.87
C TYR A 81 -5.98 -24.69 0.73
N LEU A 82 -6.70 -23.81 1.43
CA LEU A 82 -8.15 -23.83 1.45
C LEU A 82 -8.71 -23.54 0.05
N GLU A 83 -9.51 -24.47 -0.45
CA GLU A 83 -10.12 -24.46 -1.78
C GLU A 83 -11.62 -24.19 -1.71
N ASN A 84 -12.30 -24.69 -0.66
CA ASN A 84 -13.76 -24.56 -0.54
C ASN A 84 -14.21 -24.25 0.90
N ILE A 85 -15.14 -23.32 1.02
CA ILE A 85 -15.93 -23.07 2.23
C ILE A 85 -17.37 -23.44 1.92
N ASN A 86 -17.84 -24.50 2.55
CA ASN A 86 -19.21 -24.98 2.48
C ASN A 86 -20.03 -24.40 3.65
N VAL A 87 -21.31 -24.14 3.41
CA VAL A 87 -22.21 -23.61 4.44
C VAL A 87 -23.53 -24.38 4.36
N SER A 88 -24.04 -24.82 5.49
CA SER A 88 -25.37 -25.43 5.59
C SER A 88 -26.44 -24.51 5.00
N PRO A 89 -27.38 -25.00 4.17
CA PRO A 89 -28.48 -24.20 3.63
C PRO A 89 -29.31 -23.48 4.70
N ASP A 90 -29.41 -24.10 5.89
CA ASP A 90 -30.16 -23.59 7.03
C ASP A 90 -29.38 -22.58 7.90
N ASN A 91 -28.10 -22.32 7.60
CA ASN A 91 -27.33 -21.33 8.33
C ASN A 91 -27.96 -19.93 8.16
N PRO A 92 -28.27 -19.19 9.24
CA PRO A 92 -28.99 -17.92 9.14
C PRO A 92 -28.08 -16.73 8.79
N VAL A 93 -26.76 -16.85 8.94
CA VAL A 93 -25.81 -15.72 8.84
C VAL A 93 -25.04 -15.73 7.52
N TYR A 94 -24.70 -16.92 7.04
CA TYR A 94 -23.78 -17.12 5.93
C TYR A 94 -24.41 -17.97 4.81
N LYS A 95 -23.80 -17.90 3.64
CA LYS A 95 -23.99 -18.89 2.57
C LYS A 95 -22.69 -19.09 1.80
N SER A 96 -22.56 -20.26 1.21
CA SER A 96 -21.53 -20.53 0.21
C SER A 96 -22.09 -20.30 -1.18
N ILE A 97 -21.36 -19.61 -2.04
CA ILE A 97 -21.61 -19.59 -3.49
C ILE A 97 -20.34 -20.13 -4.15
N ASP A 98 -20.43 -21.32 -4.74
CA ASP A 98 -19.29 -21.98 -5.38
C ASP A 98 -18.06 -22.08 -4.46
N GLY A 99 -18.24 -22.51 -3.21
CA GLY A 99 -17.14 -22.67 -2.26
C GLY A 99 -16.57 -21.34 -1.71
N VAL A 100 -17.14 -20.18 -2.04
CA VAL A 100 -16.75 -18.87 -1.48
C VAL A 100 -17.77 -18.44 -0.43
N LEU A 101 -17.29 -17.89 0.69
CA LEU A 101 -18.13 -17.48 1.81
C LEU A 101 -18.71 -16.07 1.60
N PHE A 102 -20.03 -15.96 1.75
CA PHE A 102 -20.78 -14.71 1.69
C PHE A 102 -21.68 -14.52 2.91
N SER A 103 -22.12 -13.28 3.14
CA SER A 103 -23.30 -13.02 3.98
C SER A 103 -24.53 -13.74 3.42
N LYS A 104 -25.50 -14.09 4.27
CA LYS A 104 -26.73 -14.79 3.86
C LYS A 104 -27.45 -14.11 2.69
N ASP A 105 -27.50 -12.78 2.69
CA ASP A 105 -28.09 -11.99 1.61
C ASP A 105 -27.22 -11.95 0.33
N GLY A 106 -25.94 -12.33 0.39
CA GLY A 106 -25.02 -12.35 -0.75
C GLY A 106 -24.48 -10.99 -1.17
N LYS A 107 -24.67 -9.95 -0.33
CA LYS A 107 -24.18 -8.59 -0.59
C LYS A 107 -22.75 -8.38 -0.10
N LYS A 108 -22.23 -9.23 0.77
CA LYS A 108 -20.84 -9.17 1.25
C LYS A 108 -20.10 -10.45 0.88
N LEU A 109 -18.99 -10.32 0.15
CA LEU A 109 -18.03 -11.41 -0.02
C LEU A 109 -17.07 -11.36 1.17
N ILE A 110 -17.10 -12.42 1.97
CA ILE A 110 -16.45 -12.45 3.28
C ILE A 110 -15.09 -13.12 3.19
N TRP A 111 -15.03 -14.30 2.55
CA TRP A 111 -13.78 -15.05 2.46
C TRP A 111 -13.73 -15.89 1.19
N TYR A 112 -12.72 -15.59 0.37
CA TYR A 112 -12.28 -16.34 -0.78
C TYR A 112 -11.19 -17.35 -0.35
N PRO A 113 -11.39 -18.65 -0.57
CA PRO A 113 -10.37 -19.66 -0.27
C PRO A 113 -9.08 -19.41 -1.09
N PRO A 114 -7.86 -19.37 -0.48
CA PRO A 114 -6.63 -18.97 -1.18
C PRO A 114 -6.31 -19.75 -2.44
N THR A 115 -6.52 -21.07 -2.47
CA THR A 115 -6.22 -21.93 -3.65
C THR A 115 -7.38 -22.07 -4.61
N LYS A 116 -8.57 -21.54 -4.28
CA LYS A 116 -9.70 -21.60 -5.22
C LYS A 116 -9.32 -20.88 -6.52
N ASN A 117 -9.46 -21.59 -7.64
CA ASN A 117 -9.09 -21.08 -8.97
C ASN A 117 -7.62 -20.60 -9.05
N GLU A 118 -6.70 -21.25 -8.36
CA GLU A 118 -5.26 -20.95 -8.43
C GLU A 118 -4.78 -20.81 -9.88
N GLY A 119 -4.04 -19.74 -10.16
CA GLY A 119 -3.55 -19.40 -11.49
C GLY A 119 -4.60 -18.80 -12.44
N LYS A 120 -5.90 -18.85 -12.09
CA LYS A 120 -7.02 -18.49 -12.98
C LYS A 120 -7.70 -17.18 -12.58
N SER A 121 -8.85 -16.91 -13.19
CA SER A 121 -9.67 -15.70 -12.96
C SER A 121 -10.85 -15.97 -12.02
N TYR A 122 -11.29 -14.96 -11.28
CA TYR A 122 -12.54 -14.97 -10.53
C TYR A 122 -13.44 -13.77 -10.91
N THR A 123 -14.75 -14.01 -11.05
CA THR A 123 -15.74 -12.96 -11.31
C THR A 123 -16.61 -12.75 -10.08
N VAL A 124 -16.56 -11.56 -9.49
CA VAL A 124 -17.36 -11.24 -8.30
C VAL A 124 -18.83 -11.09 -8.68
N PRO A 125 -19.77 -11.85 -8.05
CA PRO A 125 -21.19 -11.78 -8.38
C PRO A 125 -21.79 -10.37 -8.29
N ASN A 126 -22.72 -10.03 -9.19
CA ASN A 126 -23.33 -8.69 -9.27
C ASN A 126 -24.11 -8.27 -8.02
N SER A 127 -24.51 -9.20 -7.16
CA SER A 127 -25.17 -8.93 -5.88
C SER A 127 -24.23 -8.29 -4.86
N VAL A 128 -22.91 -8.47 -5.02
CA VAL A 128 -21.91 -8.04 -4.04
C VAL A 128 -21.77 -6.52 -4.03
N LYS A 129 -21.89 -5.95 -2.84
CA LYS A 129 -21.72 -4.54 -2.50
C LYS A 129 -20.42 -4.29 -1.74
N THR A 130 -19.97 -5.26 -0.95
CA THR A 130 -18.79 -5.12 -0.08
C THR A 130 -17.84 -6.30 -0.27
N ILE A 131 -16.55 -6.00 -0.45
CA ILE A 131 -15.45 -6.96 -0.27
C ILE A 131 -14.90 -6.73 1.14
N ALA A 132 -15.06 -7.72 2.01
CA ALA A 132 -14.70 -7.61 3.43
C ALA A 132 -13.18 -7.52 3.63
N SER A 133 -12.77 -7.18 4.87
CA SER A 133 -11.35 -7.16 5.21
C SER A 133 -10.76 -8.55 4.99
N ARG A 134 -9.56 -8.61 4.37
CA ARG A 134 -8.84 -9.86 4.08
C ARG A 134 -9.60 -10.88 3.21
N ALA A 135 -10.69 -10.49 2.55
CA ALA A 135 -11.53 -11.43 1.82
C ALA A 135 -10.77 -12.24 0.75
N PHE A 136 -9.76 -11.68 0.09
CA PHE A 136 -8.87 -12.34 -0.87
C PHE A 136 -7.41 -12.33 -0.40
N TYR A 137 -7.19 -12.35 0.92
CA TYR A 137 -5.84 -12.45 1.47
C TYR A 137 -5.15 -13.73 0.97
N GLN A 138 -3.92 -13.59 0.46
CA GLN A 138 -3.15 -14.70 -0.15
C GLN A 138 -3.85 -15.45 -1.30
N ALA A 139 -4.90 -14.86 -1.90
CA ALA A 139 -5.60 -15.52 -2.99
C ALA A 139 -4.68 -15.72 -4.20
N LYS A 140 -4.56 -16.97 -4.66
CA LYS A 140 -3.70 -17.39 -5.77
C LYS A 140 -4.33 -17.21 -7.15
N ILE A 141 -5.42 -16.44 -7.23
CA ILE A 141 -5.99 -16.01 -8.51
C ILE A 141 -5.09 -14.97 -9.16
N THR A 142 -4.96 -15.02 -10.49
CA THR A 142 -4.12 -14.07 -11.24
C THR A 142 -4.94 -12.92 -11.84
N GLU A 143 -6.26 -13.08 -11.95
CA GLU A 143 -7.19 -12.08 -12.47
C GLU A 143 -8.45 -12.02 -11.60
N ILE A 144 -8.95 -10.80 -11.36
CA ILE A 144 -10.25 -10.59 -10.73
C ILE A 144 -11.10 -9.60 -11.53
N LYS A 145 -12.35 -10.00 -11.80
CA LYS A 145 -13.37 -9.17 -12.44
C LYS A 145 -14.30 -8.62 -11.37
N LEU A 146 -13.97 -7.41 -10.91
CA LEU A 146 -14.79 -6.64 -9.97
C LEU A 146 -15.98 -6.00 -10.71
N ASN A 147 -17.18 -6.08 -10.13
CA ASN A 147 -18.38 -5.46 -10.71
C ASN A 147 -18.58 -4.02 -10.22
N ASN A 148 -19.37 -3.23 -10.95
CA ASN A 148 -19.63 -1.82 -10.65
C ASN A 148 -20.65 -1.57 -9.51
N ASN A 149 -21.25 -2.62 -8.95
CA ASN A 149 -22.14 -2.51 -7.78
C ASN A 149 -21.38 -2.45 -6.46
N ILE A 150 -20.10 -2.84 -6.45
CA ILE A 150 -19.23 -2.79 -5.28
C ILE A 150 -19.06 -1.32 -4.83
N GLU A 151 -19.49 -1.06 -3.61
CA GLU A 151 -19.49 0.25 -2.95
C GLU A 151 -18.34 0.37 -1.95
N LYS A 152 -17.84 -0.76 -1.43
CA LYS A 152 -16.78 -0.79 -0.41
C LYS A 152 -15.80 -1.96 -0.63
N ILE A 153 -14.51 -1.66 -0.45
CA ILE A 153 -13.42 -2.65 -0.37
C ILE A 153 -12.65 -2.32 0.92
N ASP A 154 -12.67 -3.26 1.85
CA ASP A 154 -12.09 -3.08 3.18
C ASP A 154 -10.57 -3.32 3.22
N GLU A 155 -9.99 -3.11 4.40
CA GLU A 155 -8.55 -3.16 4.63
C GLU A 155 -7.99 -4.56 4.35
N ARG A 156 -6.78 -4.61 3.78
CA ARG A 156 -6.10 -5.87 3.40
C ARG A 156 -6.90 -6.80 2.49
N ALA A 157 -7.99 -6.33 1.86
CA ALA A 157 -8.91 -7.18 1.10
C ALA A 157 -8.22 -8.06 0.04
N PHE A 158 -7.12 -7.61 -0.57
CA PHE A 158 -6.35 -8.34 -1.58
C PHE A 158 -4.87 -8.50 -1.19
N SER A 159 -4.49 -8.22 0.06
CA SER A 159 -3.08 -8.30 0.47
C SER A 159 -2.52 -9.70 0.23
N LEU A 160 -1.26 -9.77 -0.23
CA LEU A 160 -0.56 -11.00 -0.61
C LEU A 160 -1.20 -11.80 -1.76
N SER A 161 -2.23 -11.28 -2.43
CA SER A 161 -2.81 -11.97 -3.60
C SER A 161 -1.85 -11.97 -4.80
N GLU A 162 -2.02 -12.97 -5.67
CA GLU A 162 -1.21 -13.14 -6.88
C GLU A 162 -1.75 -12.39 -8.10
N LEU A 163 -2.66 -11.42 -7.87
CA LEU A 163 -3.28 -10.63 -8.92
C LEU A 163 -2.23 -9.92 -9.78
N LYS A 164 -2.37 -10.02 -11.10
CA LYS A 164 -1.46 -9.36 -12.06
C LYS A 164 -1.93 -7.95 -12.42
N GLU A 165 -3.23 -7.73 -12.48
CA GLU A 165 -3.83 -6.44 -12.81
C GLU A 165 -5.12 -6.22 -12.02
N VAL A 166 -5.40 -4.96 -11.67
CA VAL A 166 -6.65 -4.58 -10.99
C VAL A 166 -7.22 -3.28 -11.56
N SER A 167 -8.52 -3.27 -11.82
CA SER A 167 -9.28 -2.06 -12.16
C SER A 167 -10.35 -1.80 -11.10
N MET A 168 -10.33 -0.61 -10.50
CA MET A 168 -11.28 -0.26 -9.44
C MET A 168 -12.70 -0.05 -10.00
N PRO A 169 -13.73 -0.58 -9.33
CA PRO A 169 -15.13 -0.30 -9.65
C PRO A 169 -15.44 1.21 -9.66
N SER A 170 -16.42 1.61 -10.48
CA SER A 170 -16.78 3.03 -10.68
C SER A 170 -17.18 3.78 -9.40
N LYS A 171 -17.81 3.08 -8.44
CA LYS A 171 -18.25 3.64 -7.17
C LYS A 171 -17.13 3.78 -6.14
N ILE A 172 -16.02 3.07 -6.28
CA ILE A 172 -14.91 3.09 -5.32
C ILE A 172 -14.14 4.42 -5.40
N LYS A 173 -14.20 5.20 -4.32
CA LYS A 173 -13.53 6.51 -4.21
C LYS A 173 -12.27 6.49 -3.35
N LYS A 174 -12.10 5.45 -2.52
CA LYS A 174 -10.97 5.27 -1.61
C LYS A 174 -10.44 3.85 -1.75
N VAL A 175 -9.12 3.71 -1.88
CA VAL A 175 -8.44 2.44 -1.60
C VAL A 175 -8.09 2.44 -0.12
N SER A 176 -8.50 1.40 0.60
CA SER A 176 -8.32 1.26 2.05
C SER A 176 -6.87 0.94 2.41
N GLU A 177 -6.57 0.98 3.70
CA GLU A 177 -5.25 0.63 4.23
C GLU A 177 -4.88 -0.80 3.84
N ASP A 178 -3.63 -0.98 3.41
CA ASP A 178 -3.04 -2.26 3.02
C ASP A 178 -3.82 -3.08 1.98
N ALA A 179 -4.77 -2.47 1.25
CA ALA A 179 -5.71 -3.20 0.41
C ALA A 179 -5.04 -4.15 -0.60
N PHE A 180 -3.87 -3.80 -1.12
CA PHE A 180 -3.01 -4.59 -2.02
C PHE A 180 -1.57 -4.71 -1.48
N TYR A 181 -1.40 -4.69 -0.15
CA TYR A 181 -0.09 -4.83 0.48
C TYR A 181 0.58 -6.15 0.04
N GLU A 182 1.82 -6.08 -0.42
CA GLU A 182 2.63 -7.22 -0.90
C GLU A 182 1.96 -8.06 -2.00
N CYS A 183 1.15 -7.45 -2.87
CA CYS A 183 0.74 -8.09 -4.14
C CYS A 183 1.93 -8.13 -5.11
N THR A 184 2.89 -9.01 -4.85
CA THR A 184 4.19 -9.03 -5.54
C THR A 184 4.08 -9.32 -7.04
N ASN A 185 2.99 -9.95 -7.50
CA ASN A 185 2.71 -10.20 -8.93
C ASN A 185 1.99 -9.05 -9.65
N LEU A 186 1.50 -8.05 -8.92
CA LEU A 186 0.71 -6.95 -9.47
C LEU A 186 1.56 -6.06 -10.36
N GLN A 187 1.16 -5.89 -11.61
CA GLN A 187 1.91 -5.13 -12.62
C GLN A 187 1.24 -3.82 -13.03
N LYS A 188 -0.10 -3.79 -13.03
CA LYS A 188 -0.88 -2.62 -13.47
C LYS A 188 -2.08 -2.39 -12.58
N VAL A 189 -2.31 -1.13 -12.22
CA VAL A 189 -3.48 -0.72 -11.45
C VAL A 189 -4.18 0.45 -12.13
N ASN A 190 -5.50 0.37 -12.24
CA ASN A 190 -6.36 1.43 -12.72
C ASN A 190 -7.25 1.99 -11.60
N LEU A 191 -6.91 3.20 -11.16
CA LEU A 191 -7.53 3.97 -10.08
C LEU A 191 -8.25 5.22 -10.61
N ASN A 192 -8.70 5.25 -11.86
CA ASN A 192 -9.26 6.47 -12.49
C ASN A 192 -10.51 7.04 -11.79
N ASN A 193 -11.18 6.25 -10.94
CA ASN A 193 -12.33 6.69 -10.15
C ASN A 193 -12.01 7.01 -8.69
N VAL A 194 -10.78 6.73 -8.26
CA VAL A 194 -10.31 6.89 -6.88
C VAL A 194 -9.81 8.32 -6.66
N THR A 195 -10.12 8.84 -5.48
CA THR A 195 -9.69 10.17 -5.01
C THR A 195 -8.70 10.10 -3.85
N ASN A 196 -8.67 9.00 -3.10
CA ASN A 196 -7.78 8.80 -1.98
C ASN A 196 -7.15 7.39 -2.01
N VAL A 197 -5.82 7.33 -1.90
CA VAL A 197 -5.08 6.08 -1.69
C VAL A 197 -4.67 6.03 -0.22
N GLY A 198 -5.11 4.99 0.50
CA GLY A 198 -4.84 4.80 1.93
C GLY A 198 -3.38 4.47 2.24
N PRO A 199 -3.03 4.41 3.54
CA PRO A 199 -1.71 3.99 3.99
C PRO A 199 -1.35 2.60 3.46
N SER A 200 -0.11 2.42 3.00
CA SER A 200 0.47 1.14 2.57
C SER A 200 -0.34 0.38 1.51
N ALA A 201 -1.30 1.03 0.84
CA ALA A 201 -2.31 0.39 0.01
C ALA A 201 -1.73 -0.47 -1.13
N PHE A 202 -0.56 -0.12 -1.65
CA PHE A 202 0.19 -0.86 -2.67
C PHE A 202 1.65 -1.07 -2.24
N SER A 203 1.97 -1.00 -0.94
CA SER A 203 3.34 -1.18 -0.49
C SER A 203 3.88 -2.56 -0.87
N ARG A 204 5.16 -2.61 -1.28
CA ARG A 204 5.91 -3.82 -1.67
C ARG A 204 5.27 -4.59 -2.82
N CYS A 205 4.53 -3.90 -3.71
CA CYS A 205 4.10 -4.45 -4.98
C CYS A 205 5.28 -4.44 -5.97
N ASN A 206 6.27 -5.29 -5.73
CA ASN A 206 7.59 -5.25 -6.39
C ASN A 206 7.55 -5.39 -7.92
N ASN A 207 6.46 -5.90 -8.52
CA ASN A 207 6.27 -5.95 -9.96
C ASN A 207 5.41 -4.82 -10.55
N LEU A 208 4.92 -3.89 -9.73
CA LEU A 208 4.03 -2.82 -10.17
C LEU A 208 4.78 -1.88 -11.09
N LYS A 209 4.32 -1.74 -12.34
CA LYS A 209 4.97 -0.92 -13.38
C LYS A 209 4.22 0.39 -13.62
N THR A 210 2.89 0.34 -13.54
CA THR A 210 2.02 1.43 -14.01
C THR A 210 0.81 1.59 -13.11
N VAL A 211 0.58 2.83 -12.67
CA VAL A 211 -0.62 3.25 -11.93
C VAL A 211 -1.33 4.38 -12.69
N LYS A 212 -2.56 4.12 -13.13
CA LYS A 212 -3.46 5.14 -13.71
C LYS A 212 -4.33 5.72 -12.61
N GLY A 213 -4.42 7.04 -12.48
CA GLY A 213 -4.93 7.68 -11.27
C GLY A 213 -5.27 9.16 -11.42
N ASN A 214 -5.88 9.53 -12.53
CA ASN A 214 -6.15 10.93 -12.91
C ASN A 214 -7.05 11.73 -11.93
N LYS A 215 -7.79 11.07 -11.02
CA LYS A 215 -8.64 11.72 -10.01
C LYS A 215 -8.05 11.73 -8.59
N ILE A 216 -6.89 11.12 -8.36
CA ILE A 216 -6.27 11.03 -7.03
C ILE A 216 -5.94 12.43 -6.51
N LYS A 217 -6.37 12.72 -5.27
CA LYS A 217 -6.13 14.00 -4.56
C LYS A 217 -5.13 13.84 -3.41
N LYS A 218 -5.16 12.68 -2.74
CA LYS A 218 -4.32 12.36 -1.58
C LYS A 218 -3.72 10.96 -1.73
N ILE A 219 -2.44 10.85 -1.35
CA ILE A 219 -1.68 9.60 -1.26
C ILE A 219 -1.21 9.45 0.18
N GLY A 220 -1.59 8.33 0.81
CA GLY A 220 -1.29 8.02 2.20
C GLY A 220 0.16 7.62 2.47
N ASN A 221 0.49 7.48 3.75
CA ASN A 221 1.80 7.00 4.20
C ASN A 221 2.15 5.67 3.52
N ASN A 222 3.39 5.49 3.07
CA ASN A 222 3.89 4.23 2.51
C ASN A 222 3.09 3.67 1.31
N ALA A 223 2.19 4.44 0.69
CA ALA A 223 1.21 3.92 -0.25
C ALA A 223 1.80 3.11 -1.42
N PHE A 224 3.00 3.47 -1.89
CA PHE A 224 3.79 2.78 -2.93
C PHE A 224 5.23 2.50 -2.44
N TYR A 225 5.42 2.32 -1.13
CA TYR A 225 6.72 2.05 -0.52
C TYR A 225 7.34 0.77 -1.10
N GLN A 226 8.60 0.83 -1.52
CA GLN A 226 9.34 -0.29 -2.12
C GLN A 226 8.76 -0.85 -3.43
N ASP A 227 7.95 -0.07 -4.16
CA ASP A 227 7.52 -0.43 -5.52
C ASP A 227 8.63 -0.21 -6.55
N GLY A 228 9.71 -0.98 -6.45
CA GLY A 228 10.97 -0.77 -7.17
C GLY A 228 10.84 -0.79 -8.70
N LYS A 229 9.80 -1.45 -9.27
CA LYS A 229 9.53 -1.49 -10.72
C LYS A 229 8.55 -0.41 -11.19
N LEU A 230 8.04 0.46 -10.32
CA LEU A 230 7.07 1.50 -10.68
C LEU A 230 7.73 2.53 -11.60
N LYS A 231 7.37 2.50 -12.88
CA LYS A 231 7.93 3.39 -13.92
C LYS A 231 7.07 4.62 -14.13
N THR A 232 5.75 4.47 -14.05
CA THR A 232 4.81 5.52 -14.41
C THR A 232 3.64 5.59 -13.43
N ILE A 233 3.35 6.80 -12.96
CA ILE A 233 2.16 7.11 -12.17
C ILE A 233 1.57 8.47 -12.55
N GLN A 234 0.25 8.53 -12.65
CA GLN A 234 -0.49 9.75 -12.98
C GLN A 234 -0.95 10.48 -11.72
N LEU A 235 -0.30 11.62 -11.38
CA LEU A 235 -0.62 12.42 -10.18
C LEU A 235 -1.29 13.78 -10.48
N GLY A 236 -2.01 13.90 -11.59
CA GLY A 236 -2.48 15.19 -12.14
C GLY A 236 -3.42 16.04 -11.26
N LYS A 237 -3.99 15.48 -10.20
CA LYS A 237 -4.85 16.19 -9.23
C LYS A 237 -4.35 16.11 -7.78
N VAL A 238 -3.19 15.50 -7.54
CA VAL A 238 -2.69 15.28 -6.19
C VAL A 238 -2.25 16.59 -5.56
N THR A 239 -2.73 16.85 -4.34
CA THR A 239 -2.39 18.05 -3.55
C THR A 239 -1.53 17.74 -2.33
N LYS A 240 -1.61 16.51 -1.80
CA LYS A 240 -0.83 16.06 -0.63
C LYS A 240 -0.30 14.65 -0.85
N ILE A 241 0.98 14.48 -0.57
CA ILE A 241 1.68 13.19 -0.57
C ILE A 241 2.24 13.03 0.85
N GLU A 242 1.86 11.96 1.54
CA GLU A 242 2.29 11.70 2.92
C GLU A 242 3.64 10.98 2.98
N SER A 243 4.08 10.61 4.19
CA SER A 243 5.45 10.12 4.42
C SER A 243 5.71 8.82 3.69
N GLU A 244 6.92 8.67 3.15
CA GLU A 244 7.43 7.47 2.48
C GLU A 244 6.59 6.94 1.31
N ALA A 245 5.63 7.74 0.82
CA ALA A 245 4.63 7.30 -0.16
C ALA A 245 5.21 6.69 -1.44
N PHE A 246 6.41 7.12 -1.87
CA PHE A 246 7.16 6.58 -3.01
C PHE A 246 8.62 6.26 -2.62
N ASN A 247 8.89 6.00 -1.34
CA ASN A 247 10.22 5.60 -0.92
C ASN A 247 10.63 4.30 -1.65
N GLU A 248 11.88 4.24 -2.10
CA GLU A 248 12.42 3.11 -2.86
C GLU A 248 11.69 2.76 -4.18
N CYS A 249 10.90 3.67 -4.75
CA CYS A 249 10.45 3.57 -6.15
C CYS A 249 11.61 3.83 -7.13
N THR A 250 12.62 2.97 -7.14
CA THR A 250 13.90 3.14 -7.84
C THR A 250 13.75 3.29 -9.37
N SER A 251 12.73 2.67 -9.97
CA SER A 251 12.43 2.81 -11.40
C SER A 251 11.67 4.09 -11.77
N LEU A 252 11.14 4.85 -10.80
CA LEU A 252 10.35 6.04 -11.07
C LEU A 252 11.28 7.18 -11.48
N LYS A 253 11.24 7.58 -12.75
CA LYS A 253 12.19 8.59 -13.30
C LYS A 253 11.60 9.99 -13.44
N LYS A 254 10.27 10.10 -13.56
CA LYS A 254 9.55 11.37 -13.79
C LYS A 254 8.15 11.28 -13.19
N VAL A 255 7.67 12.40 -12.66
CA VAL A 255 6.30 12.55 -12.16
C VAL A 255 5.86 14.00 -12.26
N ASN A 256 4.58 14.24 -12.57
CA ASN A 256 4.01 15.58 -12.60
C ASN A 256 3.47 15.96 -11.21
N LEU A 257 4.11 16.95 -10.57
CA LEU A 257 3.77 17.42 -9.22
C LEU A 257 3.23 18.86 -9.21
N SER A 258 2.74 19.35 -10.35
CA SER A 258 2.33 20.76 -10.53
C SER A 258 1.22 21.24 -9.58
N LYS A 259 0.48 20.32 -8.94
CA LYS A 259 -0.60 20.63 -7.97
C LYS A 259 -0.27 20.26 -6.53
N VAL A 260 0.84 19.59 -6.28
CA VAL A 260 1.22 19.16 -4.93
C VAL A 260 1.62 20.38 -4.11
N LYS A 261 1.06 20.50 -2.91
CA LYS A 261 1.29 21.59 -1.96
C LYS A 261 2.15 21.16 -0.78
N GLU A 262 2.12 19.88 -0.44
CA GLU A 262 2.76 19.31 0.76
C GLU A 262 3.28 17.90 0.48
N PHE A 263 4.49 17.64 0.96
CA PHE A 263 5.19 16.36 0.91
C PHE A 263 5.54 15.93 2.33
N GLY A 264 5.25 14.68 2.67
CA GLY A 264 5.66 14.03 3.91
C GLY A 264 7.14 13.67 3.92
N GLU A 265 7.58 13.12 5.04
CA GLU A 265 8.97 12.73 5.26
C GLU A 265 9.35 11.61 4.29
N GLU A 266 10.53 11.67 3.68
CA GLU A 266 11.05 10.63 2.78
C GLU A 266 10.12 10.24 1.59
N ALA A 267 9.13 11.08 1.26
CA ALA A 267 8.08 10.76 0.30
C ALA A 267 8.59 10.32 -1.09
N PHE A 268 9.78 10.76 -1.52
CA PHE A 268 10.47 10.35 -2.75
C PHE A 268 11.95 10.00 -2.50
N MET A 269 12.28 9.50 -1.31
CA MET A 269 13.61 9.01 -0.99
C MET A 269 13.94 7.77 -1.84
N TYR A 270 15.20 7.62 -2.25
CA TYR A 270 15.68 6.52 -3.09
C TYR A 270 14.94 6.29 -4.42
N THR A 271 14.30 7.32 -4.98
CA THR A 271 13.67 7.25 -6.30
C THR A 271 14.66 7.45 -7.45
N GLY A 272 14.30 6.99 -8.65
CA GLY A 272 15.05 7.25 -9.88
C GLY A 272 14.94 8.69 -10.42
N ILE A 273 14.30 9.61 -9.68
CA ILE A 273 13.98 10.95 -10.15
C ILE A 273 15.21 11.86 -10.04
N LYS A 274 15.75 12.23 -11.20
CA LYS A 274 16.92 13.12 -11.27
C LYS A 274 16.59 14.58 -11.04
N GLN A 275 15.34 14.99 -11.33
CA GLN A 275 14.91 16.38 -11.23
C GLN A 275 13.41 16.50 -10.97
N PHE A 276 13.05 17.35 -10.01
CA PHE A 276 11.68 17.82 -9.81
C PHE A 276 11.47 19.24 -10.36
N THR A 277 10.26 19.49 -10.86
CA THR A 277 9.77 20.85 -11.10
C THR A 277 8.71 21.17 -10.06
N LEU A 278 9.00 22.14 -9.19
CA LEU A 278 8.14 22.51 -8.06
C LEU A 278 7.66 23.97 -8.17
N LYS A 279 6.47 24.22 -7.63
CA LYS A 279 5.97 25.58 -7.41
C LYS A 279 6.62 26.18 -6.15
N PRO A 280 6.79 27.52 -6.07
CA PRO A 280 7.18 28.16 -4.82
C PRO A 280 6.14 27.95 -3.72
N GLY A 281 6.59 27.87 -2.47
CA GLY A 281 5.70 27.74 -1.31
C GLY A 281 5.23 26.31 -1.03
N VAL A 282 5.61 25.33 -1.86
CA VAL A 282 5.46 23.91 -1.54
C VAL A 282 6.13 23.62 -0.19
N LYS A 283 5.41 22.95 0.70
CA LYS A 283 5.93 22.46 1.97
C LYS A 283 6.60 21.11 1.73
N LEU A 284 7.88 21.02 2.11
CA LEU A 284 8.65 19.77 2.10
C LEU A 284 8.95 19.46 3.56
N ALA A 285 8.61 18.26 4.03
CA ALA A 285 9.04 17.71 5.30
C ALA A 285 10.47 17.15 5.20
N GLU A 286 11.01 16.62 6.30
CA GLU A 286 12.39 16.11 6.33
C GLU A 286 12.62 15.09 5.22
N GLN A 287 13.70 15.29 4.45
CA GLN A 287 14.13 14.36 3.40
C GLN A 287 13.03 13.96 2.40
N SER A 288 11.99 14.79 2.21
CA SER A 288 10.88 14.48 1.28
C SER A 288 11.34 14.07 -0.12
N LEU A 289 12.52 14.53 -0.55
CA LEU A 289 13.13 14.23 -1.84
C LEU A 289 14.55 13.72 -1.61
N ASP A 290 14.97 12.74 -2.42
CA ASP A 290 16.34 12.23 -2.40
C ASP A 290 17.40 13.36 -2.52
N PRO A 291 18.44 13.39 -1.67
CA PRO A 291 19.47 14.44 -1.69
C PRO A 291 20.15 14.65 -3.05
N ARG A 292 20.21 13.61 -3.89
CA ARG A 292 20.82 13.64 -5.23
C ARG A 292 19.94 14.34 -6.26
N THR A 293 18.65 14.53 -5.97
CA THR A 293 17.70 15.14 -6.89
C THR A 293 17.86 16.65 -6.98
N LYS A 294 17.77 17.20 -8.21
CA LYS A 294 17.81 18.64 -8.46
C LYS A 294 16.40 19.23 -8.43
N ILE A 295 16.26 20.46 -7.92
CA ILE A 295 14.98 21.19 -7.92
C ILE A 295 15.01 22.33 -8.94
N LYS A 296 14.09 22.28 -9.89
CA LYS A 296 13.71 23.41 -10.75
C LYS A 296 12.48 24.08 -10.15
N TYR A 297 12.57 25.37 -9.84
CA TYR A 297 11.38 26.13 -9.44
C TYR A 297 10.74 26.79 -10.66
N SER A 298 9.41 26.87 -10.67
CA SER A 298 8.63 27.50 -11.75
C SER A 298 8.56 29.04 -11.69
N VAL A 299 9.55 29.69 -11.06
CA VAL A 299 9.61 31.16 -10.91
C VAL A 299 11.02 31.71 -11.15
N PRO A 300 11.17 33.02 -11.38
CA PRO A 300 12.46 33.66 -11.48
C PRO A 300 13.36 33.36 -10.27
N PHE A 301 14.66 33.20 -10.53
CA PHE A 301 15.66 32.81 -9.53
C PHE A 301 15.59 33.66 -8.25
N SER A 302 15.46 34.98 -8.37
CA SER A 302 15.39 35.91 -7.23
C SER A 302 14.19 35.70 -6.30
N LYS A 303 13.12 35.03 -6.78
CA LYS A 303 11.90 34.76 -5.98
C LYS A 303 11.93 33.40 -5.28
N ILE A 304 12.91 32.54 -5.58
CA ILE A 304 13.06 31.20 -4.99
C ILE A 304 13.37 31.32 -3.49
N LYS A 305 12.84 30.40 -2.68
CA LYS A 305 13.23 30.15 -1.29
C LYS A 305 13.71 28.70 -1.21
N PRO A 306 15.02 28.42 -1.21
CA PRO A 306 15.50 27.04 -1.17
C PRO A 306 15.05 26.32 0.10
N TYR A 307 14.94 24.99 0.00
CA TYR A 307 14.58 24.12 1.12
C TYR A 307 15.82 23.70 1.92
N ILE A 308 15.67 23.59 3.24
CA ILE A 308 16.63 22.99 4.18
C ILE A 308 15.84 21.95 4.96
N GLY A 309 16.22 20.67 4.86
CA GLY A 309 15.67 19.62 5.72
C GLY A 309 16.51 19.51 6.98
N ASP A 310 15.88 19.69 8.15
CA ASP A 310 16.41 19.56 9.51
C ASP A 310 17.91 19.76 9.66
N GLY A 311 18.42 20.80 8.98
CA GLY A 311 19.81 21.25 9.10
C GLY A 311 20.82 20.16 8.86
N LYS A 312 20.44 19.14 8.07
CA LYS A 312 21.34 18.04 7.70
C LYS A 312 21.55 17.99 6.19
N CYS A 313 20.57 18.40 5.39
CA CYS A 313 20.69 18.33 3.92
C CYS A 313 19.90 19.42 3.18
N TRP A 314 20.30 19.68 1.93
CA TRP A 314 19.55 20.51 0.97
C TRP A 314 19.70 19.93 -0.44
N ASN A 315 18.65 20.06 -1.26
CA ASN A 315 18.70 19.66 -2.67
C ASN A 315 19.31 20.77 -3.55
N LYS A 316 19.95 20.37 -4.65
CA LYS A 316 20.54 21.32 -5.61
C LYS A 316 19.48 22.08 -6.42
N VAL A 317 19.40 23.40 -6.26
CA VAL A 317 18.59 24.31 -7.09
C VAL A 317 19.26 24.49 -8.46
N ILE A 318 18.51 24.26 -9.52
CA ILE A 318 19.02 24.41 -10.90
C ILE A 318 19.44 25.86 -11.17
N GLY A 319 20.61 26.02 -11.80
CA GLY A 319 21.19 27.32 -12.12
C GLY A 319 21.95 27.98 -10.97
N ALA A 320 21.92 27.43 -9.76
CA ALA A 320 22.74 27.89 -8.65
C ALA A 320 24.22 27.55 -8.88
N LYS A 321 25.11 28.52 -8.62
CA LYS A 321 26.56 28.34 -8.60
C LYS A 321 27.07 28.01 -7.19
N GLY A 322 26.34 28.41 -6.16
CA GLY A 322 26.60 28.02 -4.77
C GLY A 322 25.49 28.44 -3.83
N TYR A 323 25.72 28.21 -2.55
CA TYR A 323 24.83 28.58 -1.46
C TYR A 323 25.54 29.47 -0.45
N GLN A 324 24.77 30.38 0.12
CA GLN A 324 25.16 31.10 1.32
C GLN A 324 24.30 30.62 2.48
N LEU A 325 24.96 30.30 3.59
CA LEU A 325 24.34 29.86 4.83
C LEU A 325 24.51 30.97 5.86
N LYS A 326 23.44 31.26 6.59
CA LYS A 326 23.43 32.19 7.72
C LYS A 326 22.99 31.44 8.96
N LEU A 327 23.81 31.53 10.00
CA LEU A 327 23.63 30.81 11.24
C LEU A 327 23.55 31.76 12.39
N THR A 328 22.61 31.53 13.29
CA THR A 328 22.40 32.35 14.47
C THR A 328 22.35 31.44 15.68
N TYR A 329 23.25 31.62 16.63
CA TYR A 329 23.32 30.82 17.85
C TYR A 329 23.33 31.71 19.08
N LYS A 330 22.74 31.23 20.18
CA LYS A 330 22.61 31.98 21.44
C LYS A 330 23.76 31.64 22.38
N VAL A 331 24.55 32.64 22.80
CA VAL A 331 25.61 32.48 23.82
C VAL A 331 25.36 33.48 24.94
N LYS A 332 25.23 33.02 26.19
CA LYS A 332 25.08 33.90 27.38
C LYS A 332 24.02 35.01 27.19
N LYS A 333 22.82 34.66 26.70
CA LYS A 333 21.71 35.59 26.36
C LYS A 333 21.99 36.60 25.22
N LYS A 334 23.09 36.48 24.46
CA LYS A 334 23.36 37.28 23.24
C LYS A 334 23.34 36.40 21.98
N ASN A 335 22.75 36.91 20.90
CA ASN A 335 22.73 36.22 19.59
C ASN A 335 24.04 36.49 18.83
N LYS A 336 24.79 35.44 18.46
CA LYS A 336 25.92 35.53 17.55
C LYS A 336 25.54 35.00 16.16
N THR A 337 26.07 35.60 15.11
CA THR A 337 25.78 35.22 13.72
C THR A 337 27.05 34.88 12.94
N ILE A 338 27.04 33.77 12.21
CA ILE A 338 28.10 33.37 11.28
C ILE A 338 27.50 33.20 9.89
N VAL A 339 28.19 33.70 8.87
CA VAL A 339 27.82 33.52 7.46
C VAL A 339 28.94 32.77 6.75
N CYS A 340 28.59 31.74 5.99
CA CYS A 340 29.54 30.99 5.17
C CYS A 340 28.97 30.70 3.77
N THR A 341 29.85 30.41 2.81
CA THR A 341 29.49 30.09 1.42
C THR A 341 29.98 28.69 1.06
N GLN A 342 29.18 27.93 0.33
CA GLN A 342 29.49 26.58 -0.14
C GLN A 342 29.19 26.42 -1.63
N LYS A 343 29.92 25.53 -2.31
CA LYS A 343 29.64 25.20 -3.72
C LYS A 343 28.33 24.40 -3.82
N ALA A 344 27.64 24.51 -4.95
CA ALA A 344 26.29 23.94 -5.12
C ALA A 344 26.26 22.40 -5.31
N ASP A 345 27.41 21.81 -5.62
CA ASP A 345 27.66 20.36 -5.69
C ASP A 345 27.95 19.73 -4.33
N TYR A 346 28.20 20.53 -3.30
CA TYR A 346 28.36 20.03 -1.94
C TYR A 346 26.98 19.69 -1.35
N ILE A 347 26.59 18.42 -1.53
CA ILE A 347 25.44 17.79 -0.88
C ILE A 347 26.01 17.13 0.37
N GLY A 348 26.01 17.82 1.50
CA GLY A 348 26.58 17.27 2.73
C GLY A 348 25.97 17.91 3.96
N ARG A 349 26.03 17.18 5.07
CA ARG A 349 25.83 17.72 6.41
C ARG A 349 26.69 18.97 6.59
N PHE A 350 26.36 19.81 7.55
CA PHE A 350 27.05 21.06 7.86
C PHE A 350 28.50 20.85 8.36
N SER A 351 29.32 20.12 7.62
CA SER A 351 30.65 19.61 7.99
C SER A 351 31.66 20.74 8.19
N LYS A 352 31.62 21.77 7.34
CA LYS A 352 32.42 23.00 7.53
C LYS A 352 31.95 23.85 8.70
N LEU A 353 30.72 23.61 9.16
CA LEU A 353 30.06 24.38 10.19
C LEU A 353 30.33 23.83 11.59
N GLY A 354 30.23 22.50 11.75
CA GLY A 354 30.56 21.81 13.00
C GLY A 354 32.00 22.09 13.44
N LYS A 355 32.92 22.28 12.49
CA LYS A 355 34.30 22.69 12.79
C LYS A 355 34.42 24.11 13.40
N LYS A 356 33.47 25.02 13.13
CA LYS A 356 33.47 26.39 13.67
C LYS A 356 32.72 26.52 15.00
N LEU A 357 31.82 25.60 15.29
CA LEU A 357 31.04 25.56 16.51
C LEU A 357 31.71 24.52 17.44
N LYS A 358 32.69 24.94 18.23
CA LYS A 358 33.27 24.09 19.28
C LYS A 358 32.15 23.73 20.28
N GLN A 359 32.02 22.44 20.60
CA GLN A 359 30.99 21.84 21.45
C GLN A 359 30.51 22.76 22.58
N ALA A 360 29.24 23.16 22.51
CA ALA A 360 28.49 23.73 23.62
C ALA A 360 26.99 23.65 23.27
N ASP A 361 26.14 23.62 24.31
CA ASP A 361 24.68 23.57 24.23
C ASP A 361 24.11 24.86 23.63
N TYR A 362 24.22 25.00 22.31
CA TYR A 362 23.72 26.15 21.57
C TYR A 362 22.42 25.80 20.84
N GLU A 363 21.38 26.59 21.06
CA GLU A 363 20.27 26.66 20.11
C GLU A 363 20.76 27.36 18.83
N ILE A 364 20.82 26.63 17.72
CA ILE A 364 21.35 27.13 16.43
C ILE A 364 20.23 27.21 15.42
N PHE A 365 20.04 28.39 14.83
CA PHE A 365 19.11 28.63 13.75
C PHE A 365 19.85 28.77 12.42
N VAL A 366 19.38 28.08 11.38
CA VAL A 366 20.00 28.13 10.05
C VAL A 366 19.04 28.66 9.00
N LYS A 367 19.57 29.49 8.09
CA LYS A 367 18.95 29.90 6.82
C LYS A 367 19.90 29.66 5.65
N ILE A 368 19.33 29.38 4.48
CA ILE A 368 20.07 29.16 3.23
C ILE A 368 19.50 30.08 2.15
N ARG A 369 20.37 30.51 1.23
CA ARG A 369 19.97 31.05 -0.07
C ARG A 369 20.96 30.62 -1.15
N ALA A 370 20.45 30.28 -2.32
CA ALA A 370 21.28 30.03 -3.50
C ALA A 370 21.73 31.35 -4.14
N TYR A 371 22.86 31.32 -4.84
CA TYR A 371 23.33 32.41 -5.70
C TYR A 371 23.77 31.93 -7.08
N LYS A 372 23.75 32.83 -8.05
CA LYS A 372 24.36 32.67 -9.38
C LYS A 372 25.03 33.96 -9.83
N TYR A 373 25.82 33.91 -10.90
CA TYR A 373 26.42 35.12 -11.48
C TYR A 373 25.51 35.70 -12.58
N LYS A 374 25.34 37.02 -12.57
CA LYS A 374 24.81 37.83 -13.67
C LYS A 374 25.74 39.03 -13.83
N ASN A 375 26.37 39.19 -14.99
CA ASN A 375 27.33 40.27 -15.28
C ASN A 375 28.44 40.36 -14.20
N LYS A 376 29.09 39.23 -13.89
CA LYS A 376 30.11 39.09 -12.83
C LYS A 376 29.65 39.40 -11.39
N LYS A 377 28.40 39.86 -11.18
CA LYS A 377 27.81 40.11 -9.85
C LYS A 377 26.99 38.92 -9.36
N LYS A 378 27.00 38.66 -8.05
CA LYS A 378 26.18 37.61 -7.43
C LYS A 378 24.72 38.07 -7.33
N VAL A 379 23.81 37.29 -7.88
CA VAL A 379 22.36 37.43 -7.69
C VAL A 379 21.90 36.32 -6.76
N TYR A 380 21.15 36.68 -5.72
CA TYR A 380 20.70 35.76 -4.69
C TYR A 380 19.21 35.44 -4.80
N THR A 381 18.87 34.25 -4.34
CA THR A 381 17.49 33.87 -4.00
C THR A 381 17.07 34.50 -2.65
N LYS A 382 15.79 34.39 -2.28
CA LYS A 382 15.32 34.76 -0.94
C LYS A 382 15.85 33.74 0.08
N TRP A 383 16.04 34.20 1.32
CA TRP A 383 16.34 33.30 2.43
C TRP A 383 15.22 32.29 2.64
N SER A 384 15.58 31.05 2.97
CA SER A 384 14.67 30.04 3.50
C SER A 384 14.01 30.49 4.81
N LYS A 385 13.01 29.72 5.26
CA LYS A 385 12.58 29.80 6.66
C LYS A 385 13.74 29.39 7.58
N SER A 386 13.69 29.87 8.82
CA SER A 386 14.63 29.47 9.85
C SER A 386 14.27 28.06 10.33
N THR A 387 15.27 27.19 10.48
CA THR A 387 15.11 25.87 11.09
C THR A 387 16.05 25.81 12.29
N GLY A 388 15.55 25.35 13.44
CA GLY A 388 16.33 25.22 14.68
C GLY A 388 17.05 23.87 14.75
N PHE A 389 18.26 23.88 15.32
CA PHE A 389 19.13 22.72 15.56
C PHE A 389 19.60 22.73 17.00
N PHE A 390 19.65 21.53 17.56
CA PHE A 390 20.43 21.20 18.74
C PHE A 390 21.62 20.38 18.23
N PHE A 391 22.83 20.84 18.52
CA PHE A 391 24.09 20.18 18.14
C PHE A 391 24.65 19.41 19.33
#